data_AF-A0A7W8E963-F1
#
_entry.id   AF-A0A7W8E963-F1
#
_cell.length_a   1.000
_cell.length_b   1.000
_cell.length_c   1.000
_cell.angle_alpha   90.00
_cell.angle_beta   90.00
_cell.angle_gamma   90.00
#
_symmetry.space_group_name_H-M   'P 1'
#
loop_
_entity.id
_entity.type
_entity.pdbx_description
1 polymer ?
#
loop_
_entity_poly.entity_id
_entity_poly.type
_entity_poly.pdbx_seq_one_letter_code
_entity_poly.pdbx_strand_id
1 'polypeptide(L)'
;MTTTEEKQQLGRAKNATLTFLEQRLSVPKIYIDADWDGSHVDVLAIDRDGVGDVHVALLCIRKRFEDQSLDIVDQARNIDELIDRFAGIPAQYKYVAIVDVLRGASAYSEPFGLSSLLLEKSLAPDGIGRIGFLKIEVPFVGDPKVNMEIKPERFRATIAKLADEYVTQHSADWEIRA
;
A
#
# COMPACT_ATOMS: atom_id res chain seq x y z
N MET A 1 12.08 14.67 8.77
CA MET A 1 10.91 14.70 9.67
C MET A 1 9.70 14.97 8.80
N THR A 2 8.70 14.08 8.79
CA THR A 2 7.45 14.28 8.05
C THR A 2 6.67 15.43 8.70
N THR A 3 6.22 16.37 7.89
CA THR A 3 5.40 17.52 8.32
C THR A 3 4.04 17.02 8.85
N THR A 4 3.38 17.82 9.69
CA THR A 4 2.02 17.51 10.18
C THR A 4 1.04 17.31 9.02
N GLU A 5 1.19 18.11 7.96
CA GLU A 5 0.38 17.98 6.74
C GLU A 5 0.62 16.62 6.05
N GLU A 6 1.88 16.21 5.85
CA GLU A 6 2.20 14.90 5.26
C GLU A 6 1.65 13.74 6.09
N LYS A 7 1.70 13.83 7.43
CA LYS A 7 1.11 12.82 8.31
C LYS A 7 -0.40 12.72 8.11
N GLN A 8 -1.09 13.84 8.00
CA GLN A 8 -2.53 13.88 7.75
C GLN A 8 -2.87 13.28 6.37
N GLN A 9 -2.12 13.63 5.32
CA GLN A 9 -2.34 13.07 3.98
C GLN A 9 -2.05 11.56 3.93
N LEU A 10 -1.03 11.10 4.65
CA LEU A 10 -0.73 9.67 4.77
C LEU A 10 -1.87 8.93 5.49
N GLY A 11 -2.43 9.52 6.55
CA GLY A 11 -3.60 8.94 7.23
C GLY A 11 -4.81 8.79 6.30
N ARG A 12 -5.10 9.84 5.49
CA ARG A 12 -6.15 9.78 4.47
C ARG A 12 -5.88 8.71 3.40
N ALA A 13 -4.62 8.55 2.98
CA ALA A 13 -4.24 7.52 2.02
C ALA A 13 -4.38 6.10 2.57
N LYS A 14 -4.06 5.88 3.85
CA LYS A 14 -4.27 4.61 4.54
C LYS A 14 -5.75 4.26 4.63
N ASN A 15 -6.59 5.21 5.04
CA ASN A 15 -8.06 5.02 5.05
C ASN A 15 -8.58 4.67 3.65
N ALA A 16 -8.09 5.35 2.60
CA ALA A 16 -8.49 5.02 1.23
C ALA A 16 -8.06 3.61 0.80
N THR A 17 -6.87 3.18 1.22
CA THR A 17 -6.37 1.81 0.99
C THR A 17 -7.22 0.78 1.73
N LEU A 18 -7.61 1.07 2.98
CA LEU A 18 -8.53 0.26 3.76
C LEU A 18 -9.85 0.10 3.00
N THR A 19 -10.53 1.20 2.62
CA THR A 19 -11.80 1.15 1.88
C THR A 19 -11.66 0.39 0.55
N PHE A 20 -10.54 0.56 -0.15
CA PHE A 20 -10.26 -0.18 -1.37
C PHE A 20 -10.20 -1.70 -1.15
N LEU A 21 -9.59 -2.15 -0.05
CA LEU A 21 -9.51 -3.56 0.31
C LEU A 21 -10.85 -4.09 0.83
N GLU A 22 -11.59 -3.32 1.63
CA GLU A 22 -12.94 -3.67 2.08
C GLU A 22 -13.88 -3.96 0.92
N GLN A 23 -13.82 -3.17 -0.14
CA GLN A 23 -14.67 -3.35 -1.32
C GLN A 23 -14.29 -4.55 -2.19
N ARG A 24 -13.09 -5.11 -1.99
CA ARG A 24 -12.53 -6.17 -2.85
C ARG A 24 -12.48 -7.53 -2.18
N LEU A 25 -12.41 -7.56 -0.87
CA LEU A 25 -12.32 -8.77 -0.07
C LEU A 25 -13.69 -9.08 0.54
N SER A 26 -14.00 -10.35 0.75
CA SER A 26 -15.35 -10.75 1.16
C SER A 26 -15.62 -10.36 2.61
N VAL A 27 -14.71 -10.73 3.52
CA VAL A 27 -14.83 -10.43 4.96
C VAL A 27 -13.45 -10.09 5.55
N PRO A 28 -12.83 -8.97 5.16
CA PRO A 28 -11.52 -8.61 5.65
C PRO A 28 -11.58 -8.08 7.09
N LYS A 29 -10.62 -8.50 7.91
CA LYS A 29 -10.19 -7.73 9.09
C LYS A 29 -8.99 -6.89 8.71
N ILE A 30 -9.10 -5.58 8.87
CA ILE A 30 -8.06 -4.64 8.46
C ILE A 30 -7.39 -4.03 9.69
N TYR A 31 -6.09 -3.82 9.61
CA TYR A 31 -5.26 -3.22 10.64
C TYR A 31 -4.36 -2.18 9.99
N ILE A 32 -4.23 -1.03 10.63
CA ILE A 32 -3.44 0.09 10.14
C ILE A 32 -2.19 0.21 11.00
N ASP A 33 -1.06 0.49 10.37
CA ASP A 33 0.24 0.60 11.07
C ASP A 33 0.54 -0.65 11.91
N ALA A 34 0.25 -1.82 11.32
CA ALA A 34 0.36 -3.11 11.99
C ALA A 34 1.82 -3.57 12.10
N ASP A 35 2.17 -4.14 13.25
CA ASP A 35 3.39 -4.94 13.41
C ASP A 35 3.11 -6.39 13.00
N TRP A 36 3.44 -6.75 11.77
CA TRP A 36 3.16 -8.05 11.18
C TRP A 36 4.46 -8.87 11.06
N ASP A 37 4.58 -9.90 11.89
CA ASP A 37 5.79 -10.75 12.00
C ASP A 37 7.08 -9.95 12.26
N GLY A 38 7.00 -8.95 13.15
CA GLY A 38 8.12 -8.06 13.48
C GLY A 38 8.41 -7.01 12.41
N SER A 39 7.56 -6.89 11.38
CA SER A 39 7.68 -5.91 10.31
C SER A 39 6.51 -4.93 10.32
N HIS A 40 6.83 -3.63 10.28
CA HIS A 40 5.81 -2.60 10.08
C HIS A 40 5.18 -2.71 8.69
N VAL A 41 3.85 -2.75 8.64
CA VAL A 41 3.04 -2.63 7.43
C VAL A 41 2.00 -1.52 7.57
N ASP A 42 1.84 -0.70 6.54
CA ASP A 42 0.97 0.47 6.63
C ASP A 42 -0.52 0.09 6.65
N VAL A 43 -0.89 -0.93 5.88
CA VAL A 43 -2.22 -1.57 5.93
C VAL A 43 -2.07 -3.07 5.80
N LEU A 44 -2.62 -3.82 6.75
CA LEU A 44 -2.75 -5.27 6.75
C LEU A 44 -4.22 -5.63 6.63
N ALA A 45 -4.59 -6.49 5.69
CA ALA A 45 -5.94 -7.07 5.62
C ALA A 45 -5.86 -8.59 5.60
N ILE A 46 -6.69 -9.25 6.40
CA ILE A 46 -6.79 -10.70 6.49
C ILE A 46 -8.21 -11.09 6.09
N ASP A 47 -8.37 -11.71 4.92
CA ASP A 47 -9.68 -12.13 4.41
C ASP A 47 -10.08 -13.49 4.98
N ARG A 48 -11.11 -13.51 5.84
CA ARG A 48 -11.50 -14.74 6.57
C ARG A 48 -12.47 -15.62 5.81
N ASP A 49 -13.15 -15.13 4.79
CA ASP A 49 -14.18 -15.88 4.07
C ASP A 49 -13.59 -16.68 2.89
N GLY A 50 -12.55 -17.46 3.19
CA GLY A 50 -11.77 -18.20 2.19
C GLY A 50 -10.59 -18.98 2.81
N VAL A 51 -9.43 -18.93 2.16
CA VAL A 51 -8.20 -19.62 2.62
C VAL A 51 -7.41 -18.85 3.69
N GLY A 52 -7.92 -17.71 4.17
CA GLY A 52 -7.21 -16.83 5.10
C GLY A 52 -6.09 -16.04 4.40
N ASP A 53 -6.34 -15.54 3.19
CA ASP A 53 -5.32 -14.80 2.45
C ASP A 53 -5.02 -13.46 3.14
N VAL A 54 -3.72 -13.16 3.25
CA VAL A 54 -3.15 -11.96 3.86
C VAL A 54 -2.71 -11.00 2.77
N HIS A 55 -3.19 -9.77 2.90
CA HIS A 55 -2.94 -8.65 2.01
C HIS A 55 -2.15 -7.59 2.79
N VAL A 56 -1.02 -7.15 2.25
CA VAL A 56 -0.17 -6.12 2.88
C VAL A 56 0.08 -4.98 1.90
N ALA A 57 -0.14 -3.75 2.35
CA ALA A 57 0.21 -2.55 1.60
C ALA A 57 1.28 -1.74 2.34
N LEU A 58 2.29 -1.31 1.59
CA LEU A 58 3.27 -0.33 2.02
C LEU A 58 3.08 0.95 1.19
N LEU A 59 3.07 2.10 1.87
CA LEU A 59 2.76 3.39 1.27
C LEU A 59 4.02 4.25 1.13
N CYS A 60 4.12 4.99 0.02
CA CYS A 60 5.09 6.08 -0.11
C CYS A 60 4.44 7.32 -0.75
N ILE A 61 4.80 8.51 -0.25
CA ILE A 61 4.35 9.78 -0.81
C ILE A 61 5.29 10.19 -1.95
N ARG A 62 4.71 10.58 -3.08
CA ARG A 62 5.42 11.22 -4.19
C ARG A 62 5.96 12.56 -3.74
N LYS A 63 7.28 12.72 -3.76
CA LYS A 63 7.92 14.01 -3.54
C LYS A 63 7.90 14.83 -4.81
N ARG A 64 7.61 16.11 -4.66
CA ARG A 64 7.63 17.11 -5.73
C ARG A 64 8.61 18.21 -5.35
N PHE A 65 9.28 18.77 -6.35
CA PHE A 65 10.07 19.99 -6.19
C PHE A 65 9.14 21.21 -6.03
N GLU A 66 9.71 22.38 -5.73
CA GLU A 66 8.94 23.62 -5.53
C GLU A 66 8.12 23.99 -6.77
N ASP A 67 8.64 23.70 -7.96
CA ASP A 67 7.99 23.89 -9.26
C ASP A 67 6.90 22.86 -9.58
N GLN A 68 6.55 22.01 -8.60
CA GLN A 68 5.58 20.91 -8.68
C GLN A 68 5.99 19.73 -9.58
N SER A 69 7.17 19.75 -10.18
CA SER A 69 7.67 18.60 -10.93
C SER A 69 7.98 17.42 -10.00
N LEU A 70 7.76 16.21 -10.49
CA LEU A 70 7.97 14.98 -9.73
C LEU A 70 9.47 14.71 -9.54
N ASP A 71 9.89 14.39 -8.32
CA ASP A 71 11.22 13.82 -8.09
C ASP A 71 11.22 12.34 -8.49
N ILE A 72 11.41 12.08 -9.78
CA ILE A 72 11.37 10.73 -10.36
C ILE A 72 12.47 9.84 -9.76
N VAL A 73 13.62 10.42 -9.40
CA VAL A 73 14.75 9.66 -8.83
C VAL A 73 14.44 9.22 -7.41
N ASP A 74 13.96 10.13 -6.55
CA ASP A 74 13.52 9.78 -5.19
C ASP A 74 12.35 8.78 -5.25
N GLN A 75 11.40 8.98 -6.18
CA GLN A 75 10.28 8.07 -6.34
C GLN A 75 10.72 6.65 -6.71
N ALA A 76 11.62 6.51 -7.70
CA ALA A 76 12.12 5.20 -8.11
C ALA A 76 12.86 4.50 -6.96
N ARG A 77 13.70 5.24 -6.21
CA ARG A 77 14.40 4.72 -5.03
C ARG A 77 13.43 4.26 -3.94
N ASN A 78 12.43 5.08 -3.58
CA ASN A 78 11.48 4.73 -2.54
C ASN A 78 10.67 3.48 -2.92
N ILE A 79 10.26 3.36 -4.19
CA ILE A 79 9.57 2.16 -4.68
C ILE A 79 10.47 0.94 -4.57
N ASP A 80 11.73 1.06 -4.99
CA ASP A 80 12.71 -0.03 -4.93
C ASP A 80 12.90 -0.54 -3.50
N GLU A 81 13.07 0.38 -2.54
CA GLU A 81 13.18 0.05 -1.12
C GLU A 81 11.93 -0.66 -0.56
N LEU A 82 10.73 -0.24 -0.99
CA LEU A 82 9.49 -0.91 -0.58
C LEU A 82 9.36 -2.31 -1.19
N ILE A 83 9.77 -2.50 -2.45
CA ILE A 83 9.82 -3.81 -3.09
C ILE A 83 10.78 -4.73 -2.34
N ASP A 84 11.99 -4.25 -2.02
CA ASP A 84 12.99 -5.05 -1.32
C ASP A 84 12.51 -5.45 0.10
N ARG A 85 11.79 -4.55 0.80
CA ARG A 85 11.18 -4.86 2.11
C ARG A 85 10.20 -6.02 2.05
N PHE A 86 9.49 -6.21 0.93
CA PHE A 86 8.54 -7.32 0.80
C PHE A 86 9.20 -8.70 0.83
N ALA A 87 10.51 -8.81 0.60
CA ALA A 87 11.21 -10.10 0.75
C ALA A 87 11.09 -10.67 2.18
N GLY A 88 11.05 -9.80 3.19
CA GLY A 88 10.92 -10.18 4.60
C GLY A 88 9.49 -10.24 5.14
N ILE A 89 8.49 -9.79 4.36
CA ILE A 89 7.11 -9.67 4.84
C ILE A 89 6.28 -10.88 4.35
N PRO A 90 5.80 -11.74 5.26
CA PRO A 90 5.00 -12.91 4.89
C PRO A 90 3.58 -12.51 4.47
N ALA A 91 3.24 -12.59 3.18
CA ALA A 91 1.88 -12.31 2.70
C ALA A 91 1.62 -12.96 1.34
N GLN A 92 0.37 -13.34 1.06
CA GLN A 92 -0.01 -13.84 -0.26
C GLN A 92 -0.24 -12.71 -1.26
N TYR A 93 -0.72 -11.54 -0.83
CA TYR A 93 -0.89 -10.38 -1.72
C TYR A 93 -0.17 -9.17 -1.17
N LYS A 94 0.64 -8.52 -2.01
CA LYS A 94 1.53 -7.42 -1.64
C LYS A 94 1.26 -6.22 -2.54
N TYR A 95 1.22 -5.03 -1.95
CA TYR A 95 0.87 -3.79 -2.65
C TYR A 95 1.87 -2.69 -2.32
N VAL A 96 2.44 -2.05 -3.35
CA VAL A 96 3.04 -0.71 -3.19
C VAL A 96 1.97 0.32 -3.52
N ALA A 97 1.66 1.18 -2.55
CA ALA A 97 0.68 2.24 -2.69
C ALA A 97 1.37 3.61 -2.78
N ILE A 98 1.30 4.22 -3.95
CA ILE A 98 2.01 5.46 -4.28
C ILE A 98 1.02 6.63 -4.15
N VAL A 99 1.29 7.50 -3.18
CA VAL A 99 0.41 8.58 -2.76
C VAL A 99 0.81 9.88 -3.44
N ASP A 100 -0.07 10.39 -4.31
CA ASP A 100 0.06 11.68 -4.97
C ASP A 100 -0.81 12.73 -4.26
N VAL A 101 -0.16 13.63 -3.53
CA VAL A 101 -0.86 14.71 -2.80
C VAL A 101 -1.05 15.88 -3.76
N LEU A 102 -2.31 16.13 -4.14
CA LEU A 102 -2.67 17.13 -5.13
C LEU A 102 -2.88 18.50 -4.47
N ARG A 103 -1.96 19.44 -4.73
CA ARG A 103 -2.01 20.82 -4.22
C ARG A 103 -2.59 21.78 -5.26
N GLY A 104 -3.71 22.42 -4.93
CA GLY A 104 -4.34 23.46 -5.75
C GLY A 104 -5.35 22.97 -6.80
N ALA A 105 -6.11 23.91 -7.37
CA ALA A 105 -7.24 23.62 -8.29
C ALA A 105 -6.82 23.10 -9.68
N SER A 106 -5.54 23.22 -10.04
CA SER A 106 -4.96 22.77 -11.31
C SER A 106 -4.00 21.59 -11.14
N ALA A 107 -4.07 20.85 -10.03
CA ALA A 107 -3.22 19.71 -9.78
C ALA A 107 -3.55 18.58 -10.77
N TYR A 108 -2.84 18.53 -11.88
CA TYR A 108 -2.87 17.40 -12.80
C TYR A 108 -2.11 16.25 -12.15
N SER A 109 -2.79 15.13 -11.95
CA SER A 109 -2.09 13.91 -11.60
C SER A 109 -1.41 13.35 -12.84
N GLU A 110 -0.10 13.21 -12.76
CA GLU A 110 0.68 12.63 -13.85
C GLU A 110 0.33 11.14 -14.02
N PRO A 111 0.39 10.61 -15.26
CA PRO A 111 0.23 9.18 -15.50
C PRO A 111 1.15 8.36 -14.60
N PHE A 112 0.66 7.20 -14.19
CA PHE A 112 1.50 6.25 -13.49
C PHE A 112 2.58 5.69 -14.44
N GLY A 113 3.82 5.67 -13.98
CA GLY A 113 4.94 5.11 -14.74
C GLY A 113 5.90 4.40 -13.80
N LEU A 114 6.20 3.14 -14.12
CA LEU A 114 7.29 2.37 -13.54
C LEU A 114 8.32 2.08 -14.62
N SER A 115 9.60 2.07 -14.25
CA SER A 115 10.64 1.57 -15.14
C SER A 115 10.48 0.06 -15.34
N SER A 116 10.94 -0.46 -16.48
CA SER A 116 10.94 -1.90 -16.75
C SER A 116 11.68 -2.70 -15.67
N LEU A 117 12.73 -2.11 -15.09
CA LEU A 117 13.50 -2.72 -14.00
C LEU A 117 12.66 -2.92 -12.73
N LEU A 118 11.90 -1.90 -12.32
CA LEU A 118 11.01 -2.00 -11.15
C LEU A 118 9.85 -2.96 -11.40
N LEU A 119 9.36 -3.02 -12.64
CA LEU A 119 8.34 -3.98 -13.03
C LEU A 119 8.86 -5.42 -12.95
N GLU A 120 10.09 -5.67 -13.40
CA GLU A 120 10.73 -6.98 -13.28
C GLU A 120 10.97 -7.37 -11.81
N LYS A 121 11.50 -6.44 -11.00
CA LYS A 121 11.68 -6.63 -9.55
C LYS A 121 10.38 -6.90 -8.80
N SER A 122 9.22 -6.51 -9.34
CA SER A 122 7.93 -6.77 -8.70
C SER A 122 7.49 -8.24 -8.74
N LEU A 123 8.12 -9.05 -9.59
CA LEU A 123 7.83 -10.48 -9.74
C LEU A 123 8.49 -11.28 -8.62
N ALA A 124 7.82 -12.35 -8.19
CA ALA A 124 8.41 -13.30 -7.26
C ALA A 124 9.64 -13.97 -7.89
N PRO A 125 10.72 -14.23 -7.11
CA PRO A 125 11.91 -14.92 -7.63
C PRO A 125 11.64 -16.34 -8.15
N ASP A 126 10.61 -17.01 -7.65
CA ASP A 126 10.18 -18.34 -8.09
C ASP A 126 9.19 -18.29 -9.27
N GLY A 127 8.88 -17.08 -9.78
CA GLY A 127 7.96 -16.84 -10.87
C GLY A 127 6.48 -16.90 -10.49
N ILE A 128 6.13 -17.06 -9.20
CA ILE A 128 4.73 -17.18 -8.75
C ILE A 128 4.39 -16.07 -7.76
N GLY A 129 3.73 -15.05 -8.29
CA GLY A 129 3.33 -13.88 -7.53
C GLY A 129 3.92 -12.61 -8.13
N ARG A 130 3.23 -11.50 -7.89
CA ARG A 130 3.63 -10.18 -8.34
C ARG A 130 3.08 -9.14 -7.38
N ILE A 131 3.92 -8.18 -7.01
CA ILE A 131 3.50 -7.02 -6.23
C ILE A 131 2.53 -6.18 -7.06
N GLY A 132 1.37 -5.87 -6.49
CA GLY A 132 0.42 -4.94 -7.06
C GLY A 132 0.85 -3.49 -6.81
N PHE A 133 0.43 -2.60 -7.70
CA PHE A 133 0.70 -1.17 -7.54
C PHE A 133 -0.62 -0.40 -7.51
N LEU A 134 -0.78 0.40 -6.47
CA LEU A 134 -1.90 1.31 -6.30
C LEU A 134 -1.39 2.74 -6.48
N LYS A 135 -2.14 3.55 -7.22
CA LYS A 135 -1.98 5.00 -7.25
C LYS A 135 -3.09 5.61 -6.40
N ILE A 136 -2.71 6.39 -5.40
CA ILE A 136 -3.64 7.06 -4.49
C ILE A 136 -3.54 8.55 -4.73
N GLU A 137 -4.58 9.15 -5.29
CA GLU A 137 -4.68 10.59 -5.47
C GLU A 137 -5.38 11.19 -4.27
N VAL A 138 -4.67 12.01 -3.50
CA VAL A 138 -5.19 12.64 -2.29
C VAL A 138 -5.41 14.13 -2.55
N PRO A 139 -6.63 14.57 -2.88
CA PRO A 139 -6.92 15.97 -3.11
C PRO A 139 -6.93 16.73 -1.78
N PHE A 140 -6.58 18.02 -1.81
CA PHE A 140 -6.67 18.88 -0.63
C PHE A 140 -8.10 18.95 -0.06
N VAL A 141 -9.10 18.91 -0.95
CA VAL A 141 -10.54 18.85 -0.60
C VAL A 141 -11.20 17.69 -1.32
N GLY A 142 -12.02 16.92 -0.61
CA GLY A 142 -12.74 15.76 -1.14
C GLY A 142 -12.11 14.42 -0.75
N ASP A 143 -12.64 13.33 -1.29
CA ASP A 143 -12.19 11.99 -0.94
C ASP A 143 -10.98 11.56 -1.78
N PRO A 144 -10.00 10.86 -1.18
CA PRO A 144 -8.93 10.24 -1.94
C PRO A 144 -9.47 9.22 -2.95
N LYS A 145 -8.80 9.09 -4.09
CA LYS A 145 -9.12 8.10 -5.12
C LYS A 145 -8.02 7.07 -5.21
N VAL A 146 -8.39 5.79 -5.27
CA VAL A 146 -7.46 4.67 -5.40
C VAL A 146 -7.64 4.01 -6.75
N ASN A 147 -6.58 3.98 -7.55
CA ASN A 147 -6.51 3.28 -8.83
C ASN A 147 -5.55 2.10 -8.72
N MET A 148 -5.96 0.93 -9.23
CA MET A 148 -5.09 -0.24 -9.32
C MET A 148 -4.37 -0.21 -10.67
N GLU A 149 -3.12 0.24 -10.66
CA GLU A 149 -2.29 0.41 -11.85
C GLU A 149 -1.73 -0.94 -12.32
N ILE A 150 -1.34 -1.78 -11.36
CA ILE A 150 -0.88 -3.15 -11.63
C ILE A 150 -1.60 -4.08 -10.67
N LYS A 151 -2.27 -5.10 -11.23
CA LYS A 151 -2.95 -6.12 -10.44
C LYS A 151 -1.93 -7.03 -9.75
N PRO A 152 -2.05 -7.24 -8.42
CA PRO A 152 -1.20 -8.19 -7.71
C PRO A 152 -1.50 -9.63 -8.15
N GLU A 153 -0.51 -10.50 -7.97
CA GLU A 153 -0.67 -11.94 -8.11
C GLU A 153 -0.28 -12.63 -6.82
N ARG A 154 -0.91 -13.77 -6.54
CA ARG A 154 -0.79 -14.48 -5.28
C ARG A 154 0.62 -15.08 -5.12
N PHE A 155 1.35 -14.65 -4.11
CA PHE A 155 2.60 -15.26 -3.66
C PHE A 155 2.33 -16.56 -2.91
N ARG A 156 3.29 -17.49 -2.99
CA ARG A 156 3.30 -18.67 -2.12
C ARG A 156 3.69 -18.27 -0.70
N ALA A 157 2.79 -18.51 0.25
CA ALA A 157 3.06 -18.28 1.67
C ALA A 157 2.27 -19.27 2.55
N THR A 158 2.93 -19.85 3.55
CA THR A 158 2.32 -20.75 4.54
C THR A 158 2.14 -20.00 5.85
N ILE A 159 1.11 -19.15 5.92
CA ILE A 159 1.00 -18.12 6.97
C ILE A 159 -0.36 -18.10 7.68
N ALA A 160 -1.18 -19.13 7.45
CA ALA A 160 -2.51 -19.23 8.06
C ALA A 160 -2.48 -19.18 9.60
N LYS A 161 -1.54 -19.92 10.21
CA LYS A 161 -1.37 -19.92 11.68
C LYS A 161 -1.02 -18.53 12.22
N LEU A 162 -0.08 -17.85 11.56
CA LEU A 162 0.32 -16.48 11.92
C LEU A 162 -0.87 -15.52 11.83
N ALA A 163 -1.67 -15.63 10.77
CA ALA A 163 -2.87 -14.81 10.59
C ALA A 163 -3.92 -15.03 11.70
N ASP A 164 -4.19 -16.29 12.05
CA ASP A 164 -5.14 -16.62 13.11
C ASP A 164 -4.70 -16.11 14.49
N GLU A 165 -3.41 -16.25 14.80
CA GLU A 165 -2.82 -15.73 16.04
C GLU A 165 -2.94 -14.20 16.09
N TYR A 166 -2.58 -13.51 15.00
CA TYR A 166 -2.65 -12.06 14.93
C TYR A 166 -4.07 -11.53 15.14
N VAL A 167 -5.05 -12.12 14.46
CA VAL A 167 -6.46 -11.75 14.55
C VAL A 167 -7.05 -11.96 15.95
N THR A 168 -6.49 -12.90 16.72
CA THR A 168 -6.93 -13.18 18.10
C THR A 168 -6.36 -12.16 19.08
N GLN A 169 -5.17 -11.63 18.79
CA GLN A 169 -4.44 -10.71 19.67
C GLN A 169 -4.76 -9.23 19.40
N HIS A 170 -5.22 -8.90 18.19
CA HIS A 170 -5.42 -7.52 17.75
C HIS A 170 -6.88 -7.25 17.40
N SER A 171 -7.33 -6.02 17.68
CA SER A 171 -8.64 -5.54 17.23
C SER A 171 -8.51 -4.92 15.85
N ALA A 172 -9.45 -5.22 14.95
CA ALA A 172 -9.46 -4.64 13.62
C ALA A 172 -9.78 -3.14 13.69
N ASP A 173 -9.14 -2.37 12.82
CA ASP A 173 -9.40 -0.95 12.63
C ASP A 173 -10.56 -0.75 11.66
N TRP A 174 -11.29 0.34 11.88
CA TRP A 174 -12.42 0.76 11.05
C TRP A 174 -12.15 2.11 10.35
N GLU A 175 -11.32 2.98 10.94
CA GLU A 175 -10.74 4.17 10.30
C GLU A 175 -9.58 4.73 11.16
N ILE A 176 -8.65 5.47 10.55
CA ILE A 176 -7.82 6.45 11.26
C ILE A 176 -8.65 7.70 11.51
N ARG A 177 -8.88 8.03 12.79
CA ARG A 177 -9.36 9.35 13.20
C ARG A 177 -8.18 10.33 13.19
N ALA A 178 -8.06 11.12 12.13
CA ALA A 178 -7.08 12.21 12.03
C ALA A 178 -7.50 13.44 12.84
#